data_AF-A0A124HHM1-F1
#
_entry.id   AF-A0A124HHM1-F1
#
_cell.length_a   1.000
_cell.length_b   1.000
_cell.length_c   1.000
_cell.angle_alpha   90.00
_cell.angle_beta   90.00
_cell.angle_gamma   90.00
#
_symmetry.space_group_name_H-M   'P 1'
#
loop_
_entity.id
_entity.type
_entity.pdbx_description
1 polymer ?
#
loop_
_entity_poly.entity_id
_entity_poly.type
_entity_poly.pdbx_seq_one_letter_code
_entity_poly.pdbx_strand_id
1 'polypeptide(L)' 'MTVGFHNSGGTAVRSGSVTFGTHIIGALGIDWGTVDSAADLPVPIAPGAHKSPTWTVCVDAWRVPLGMHIETRDVSVQWK' A
#
# COMPACT_ATOMS: atom_id res chain seq x y z
N MET A 1 -7.58 1.47 -2.14
CA MET A 1 -6.73 0.26 -2.22
C MET A 1 -7.23 -0.75 -1.21
N THR A 2 -7.51 -2.00 -1.61
CA THR A 2 -7.90 -3.07 -0.69
C THR A 2 -6.83 -4.14 -0.72
N VAL A 3 -6.33 -4.56 0.45
CA VAL A 3 -5.31 -5.61 0.57
C VAL A 3 -5.84 -6.72 1.46
N GLY A 4 -5.75 -7.96 0.97
CA GLY A 4 -6.06 -9.14 1.77
C GLY A 4 -4.84 -9.59 2.57
N PHE A 5 -5.03 -9.78 3.87
CA PHE A 5 -4.06 -10.37 4.79
C PHE A 5 -4.54 -11.74 5.23
N HIS A 6 -3.63 -12.70 5.22
CA HIS A 6 -3.84 -14.04 5.78
C HIS A 6 -2.64 -14.38 6.67
N ASN A 7 -2.88 -14.53 7.97
CA ASN A 7 -1.84 -14.97 8.89
C ASN A 7 -1.79 -16.51 8.93
N SER A 8 -0.88 -17.11 8.17
CA SER A 8 -0.67 -18.57 8.16
C SER A 8 0.22 -19.07 9.31
N GLY A 9 0.74 -18.17 10.16
CA GLY A 9 1.60 -18.51 11.29
C GLY A 9 0.82 -18.95 12.53
N GLY A 10 1.52 -19.53 13.50
CA GLY A 10 0.95 -19.98 14.78
C GLY A 10 0.80 -18.89 15.85
N THR A 11 1.25 -17.66 15.58
CA THR A 11 1.19 -16.54 16.53
C THR A 11 0.46 -15.35 15.92
N ALA A 12 -0.18 -14.54 16.78
CA ALA A 12 -0.89 -13.35 16.33
C ALA A 12 0.10 -12.25 15.93
N VAL A 13 -0.13 -11.62 14.77
CA VAL A 13 0.56 -10.37 14.41
C VAL A 13 -0.02 -9.25 15.27
N ARG A 14 0.85 -8.54 15.99
CA ARG A 14 0.46 -7.51 16.96
C ARG A 14 0.84 -6.11 16.53
N SER A 15 1.82 -5.98 15.64
CA SER A 15 2.24 -4.70 15.10
C SER A 15 2.78 -4.83 13.69
N GLY A 16 2.80 -3.72 12.96
CA GLY A 16 3.35 -3.65 11.63
C GLY A 16 2.74 -2.55 10.81
N SER A 17 3.36 -2.28 9.66
CA SER A 17 2.95 -1.24 8.71
C SER A 17 2.89 -1.80 7.31
N VAL A 18 1.92 -1.33 6.53
CA VAL A 18 1.85 -1.51 5.08
C VAL A 18 2.29 -0.21 4.41
N THR A 19 3.15 -0.31 3.40
CA THR A 19 3.59 0.82 2.59
C THR A 19 3.14 0.61 1.15
N PHE A 20 2.46 1.62 0.61
CA PHE A 20 1.98 1.70 -0.77
C PHE A 20 2.87 2.64 -1.57
N GLY A 21 3.52 2.15 -2.63
CA GLY A 21 4.26 2.96 -3.58
C GLY A 21 3.39 3.32 -4.78
N THR A 22 3.11 4.62 -4.93
CA THR A 22 2.35 5.16 -6.06
C THR A 22 3.31 5.80 -7.06
N HIS A 23 3.43 5.20 -8.24
CA HIS A 23 4.25 5.69 -9.33
C HIS A 23 3.51 6.73 -10.14
N ILE A 24 4.20 7.79 -10.52
CA ILE A 24 3.69 8.86 -11.38
C ILE A 24 4.23 8.58 -12.78
N ILE A 25 3.35 8.14 -13.65
CA ILE A 25 3.69 7.72 -15.01
C ILE A 25 3.43 8.87 -15.96
N GLY A 26 4.48 9.29 -16.66
CA GLY A 26 4.39 10.32 -17.68
C GLY A 26 3.71 9.83 -18.97
N ALA A 27 3.38 10.76 -19.86
CA ALA A 27 2.69 10.48 -21.13
C ALA A 27 3.41 9.47 -22.05
N LEU A 28 4.71 9.26 -21.87
CA LEU A 28 5.52 8.28 -22.60
C LEU A 28 5.66 6.92 -21.88
N GLY A 29 4.92 6.70 -20.78
CA GLY A 29 5.03 5.49 -19.96
C GLY A 29 6.26 5.44 -19.05
N ILE A 30 7.02 6.54 -18.97
CA ILE A 30 8.22 6.67 -18.12
C ILE A 30 7.76 6.92 -16.68
N ASP A 31 8.44 6.33 -15.70
CA ASP A 31 8.26 6.65 -14.29
C ASP A 31 9.03 7.93 -13.95
N TRP A 32 8.30 8.96 -13.52
CA TRP A 32 8.85 10.27 -13.14
C TRP A 32 9.06 10.39 -11.63
N GLY A 33 8.52 9.47 -10.84
CA GLY A 33 8.68 9.46 -9.40
C GLY A 33 7.67 8.59 -8.68
N THR A 34 8.08 8.12 -7.51
CA THR A 34 7.25 7.32 -6.60
C THR A 34 6.91 8.13 -5.35
N VAL A 35 5.65 8.03 -4.91
CA VAL A 35 5.18 8.57 -3.63
C VAL A 35 4.78 7.41 -2.74
N ASP A 36 5.44 7.30 -1.59
CA ASP A 36 5.15 6.26 -0.61
C ASP A 36 4.11 6.73 0.41
N SER A 37 3.14 5.86 0.71
CA SER A 37 2.13 6.05 1.75
C SER A 37 2.18 4.87 2.72
N ALA A 38 2.58 5.13 3.96
CA ALA A 38 2.62 4.12 5.03
C ALA A 38 1.37 4.20 5.91
N ALA A 39 0.82 3.06 6.29
CA ALA A 39 -0.31 2.93 7.21
C ALA A 39 -0.12 1.75 8.15
N ASP A 40 -0.67 1.85 9.36
CA ASP A 40 -0.64 0.74 10.32
C ASP A 40 -1.49 -0.44 9.85
N LEU A 41 -1.06 -1.64 10.20
CA LEU A 41 -1.82 -2.86 9.95
C LEU A 41 -3.07 -2.95 10.84
N PRO A 42 -4.13 -3.64 10.37
CA PRO A 42 -5.34 -3.90 11.17
C PRO A 42 -5.09 -4.99 12.21
N VAL A 43 -4.27 -4.68 13.22
CA VAL A 43 -3.88 -5.58 14.30
C VAL A 43 -4.89 -5.57 15.45
N PRO A 44 -5.00 -6.67 16.23
CA PRO A 44 -4.29 -7.94 16.04
C PRO A 44 -4.86 -8.79 14.90
N ILE A 45 -3.99 -9.54 14.22
CA ILE A 45 -4.36 -10.56 13.22
C ILE A 45 -4.06 -11.94 13.81
N ALA A 46 -5.09 -12.63 14.28
CA ALA A 46 -4.97 -13.94 14.93
C ALA A 46 -4.40 -15.02 13.97
N PRO A 47 -3.81 -16.11 14.50
CA PRO A 47 -3.42 -17.28 13.71
C PRO A 47 -4.59 -17.79 12.85
N GLY A 48 -4.34 -18.02 11.55
CA GLY A 48 -5.34 -18.48 10.58
C GLY A 48 -6.39 -17.44 10.19
N ALA A 49 -6.31 -16.20 10.70
CA ALA A 49 -7.30 -15.17 10.39
C ALA A 49 -7.05 -14.52 9.03
N HIS A 50 -8.15 -14.15 8.38
CA HIS A 50 -8.17 -13.36 7.16
C HIS A 50 -8.76 -11.97 7.43
N LYS A 51 -8.15 -10.92 6.89
CA LYS A 51 -8.67 -9.54 6.95
C LYS A 51 -8.46 -8.85 5.61
N SER A 52 -9.43 -8.07 5.16
CA SER A 52 -9.35 -7.30 3.91
C SER A 52 -9.62 -5.80 4.14
N PRO A 53 -8.75 -5.09 4.86
CA PRO A 53 -8.84 -3.65 5.04
C PRO A 53 -8.74 -2.88 3.71
N THR A 54 -9.35 -1.70 3.72
CA THR A 54 -9.31 -0.72 2.62
C THR A 54 -8.67 0.57 3.11
N TRP A 55 -7.73 1.09 2.34
CA TRP A 55 -7.09 2.37 2.56
C TRP A 55 -7.31 3.31 1.39
N THR A 56 -7.39 4.60 1.73
CA THR A 56 -7.30 5.69 0.75
C THR A 56 -5.83 6.05 0.59
N VAL A 57 -5.33 5.96 -0.64
CA VAL A 57 -3.98 6.39 -1.01
C VAL A 57 -4.12 7.68 -1.81
N CYS A 58 -3.49 8.74 -1.34
CA CYS A 58 -3.59 10.07 -1.93
C CYS A 58 -2.25 10.48 -2.50
N VAL A 59 -2.27 11.08 -3.69
CA VAL A 59 -1.13 11.81 -4.24
C VAL A 59 -1.58 13.24 -4.48
N ASP A 60 -0.75 14.20 -4.09
CA ASP A 60 -1.06 15.61 -4.35
C ASP A 60 -1.16 15.89 -5.84
N ALA A 61 -2.22 16.58 -6.26
CA ALA A 61 -2.50 16.82 -7.68
C ALA A 61 -1.35 17.55 -8.42
N TRP A 62 -0.60 18.42 -7.74
CA TRP A 62 0.54 19.12 -8.35
C TRP A 62 1.68 18.17 -8.76
N ARG A 63 1.74 16.96 -8.18
CA ARG A 63 2.70 15.92 -8.56
C ARG A 63 2.26 15.14 -9.80
N VAL A 64 1.03 15.32 -10.28
CA VAL A 64 0.50 14.63 -11.46
C VAL A 64 0.13 15.67 -12.54
N PRO A 65 1.11 16.19 -13.29
CA PRO A 65 0.87 17.11 -14.40
C PRO A 65 -0.10 16.55 -15.46
N LEU A 66 -0.68 17.45 -16.25
CA LEU A 66 -1.56 17.08 -17.37
C LEU A 66 -0.87 16.11 -18.33
N GLY A 67 -1.56 15.02 -18.66
CA GLY A 67 -1.04 13.92 -19.49
C GLY A 67 -0.28 12.85 -18.72
N MET A 68 -0.12 12.99 -17.40
CA MET A 68 0.38 11.95 -16.51
C MET A 68 -0.77 11.25 -15.77
N HIS A 69 -0.50 10.05 -15.27
CA HIS A 69 -1.41 9.31 -14.40
C HIS A 69 -0.63 8.63 -13.27
N ILE A 70 -1.35 8.10 -12.28
CA ILE A 70 -0.75 7.38 -11.17
C ILE A 70 -1.06 5.90 -11.23
N GLU A 71 -0.12 5.08 -10.78
CA GLU A 71 -0.29 3.65 -10.63
C GLU A 71 0.26 3.19 -9.28
N THR A 72 -0.60 2.64 -8.43
CA THR A 72 -0.15 2.01 -7.18
C THR A 72 0.26 0.58 -7.49
N ARG A 73 1.57 0.31 -7.50
CA ARG A 73 2.13 -0.98 -7.90
C ARG A 73 2.82 -1.69 -6.74
N ASP A 74 3.46 -0.93 -5.87
CA ASP A 74 4.24 -1.48 -4.79
C ASP A 74 3.40 -1.58 -3.52
N VAL A 75 3.32 -2.79 -2.97
CA VAL A 75 2.75 -3.05 -1.66
C VAL A 75 3.77 -3.84 -0.87
N SER A 76 4.39 -3.18 0.10
CA SER A 76 5.31 -3.83 1.03
C SER A 76 4.71 -3.84 2.42
N VAL A 77 5.03 -4.88 3.19
CA VAL A 77 4.51 -5.02 4.54
C VAL A 77 5.62 -5.43 5.49
N GLN A 78 5.66 -4.77 6.64
CA GLN A 78 6.54 -5.11 7.74
C GLN A 78 5.67 -5.51 8.94
N TRP A 79 5.98 -6.66 9.54
CA TRP A 79 5.26 -7.23 10.68
C TRP A 79 6.21 -7.43 11.84
N LYS A 80 5.72 -7.27 13.07
CA LYS A 80 6.47 -7.51 14.31
C LYS A 80 5.56 -8.07 15.41
#